data_AF-A0AA95HLV2-F1
#
_entry.id   AF-A0AA95HLV2-F1
#
_cell.length_a   1.000
_cell.length_b   1.000
_cell.length_c   1.000
_cell.angle_alpha   90.00
_cell.angle_beta   90.00
_cell.angle_gamma   90.00
#
_symmetry.space_group_name_H-M   'P 1'
#
loop_
_entity.id
_entity.type
_entity.pdbx_description
1 polymer ?
#
loop_
_entity_poly.entity_id
_entity_poly.type
_entity_poly.pdbx_seq_one_letter_code
_entity_poly.pdbx_strand_id
1 'polypeptide(L)'
;MKTYVFTYATSLGSNEEVKILLDSINQIKDWRYDSMNAFFLKSSSAAEELADMIISQKPNVRFFITEITSNRQGWLPNEAWEFLKEQD
;
A
#
# COMPACT_ATOMS: atom_id res chain seq x y z
N MET A 1 -11.88 3.21 8.09
CA MET A 1 -11.10 2.84 6.87
C MET A 1 -9.74 2.31 7.30
N LYS A 2 -9.23 1.22 6.70
CA LYS A 2 -7.99 0.56 7.15
C LYS A 2 -6.76 1.10 6.43
N THR A 3 -5.61 1.04 7.09
CA THR A 3 -4.32 1.40 6.52
C THR A 3 -3.44 0.17 6.34
N TYR A 4 -2.68 0.14 5.25
CA TYR A 4 -1.82 -0.98 4.89
C TYR A 4 -0.42 -0.50 4.61
N VAL A 5 0.58 -1.35 4.87
CA VAL A 5 1.89 -1.22 4.26
C VAL A 5 1.96 -2.20 3.10
N PHE A 6 2.32 -1.68 1.93
CA PHE A 6 2.55 -2.42 0.72
C PHE A 6 4.02 -2.28 0.34
N THR A 7 4.77 -3.38 0.34
CA THR A 7 6.16 -3.39 -0.13
C THR A 7 6.28 -4.26 -1.36
N TYR A 8 7.21 -3.95 -2.24
CA TYR A 8 7.35 -4.66 -3.52
C TYR A 8 8.80 -4.85 -3.92
N ALA A 9 9.06 -5.90 -4.70
CA ALA A 9 10.34 -6.06 -5.38
C ALA A 9 10.40 -5.11 -6.59
N THR A 10 11.60 -4.70 -6.97
CA THR A 10 11.83 -3.87 -8.18
C THR A 10 11.30 -4.51 -9.46
N SER A 11 11.09 -5.83 -9.48
CA SER A 11 10.47 -6.54 -10.61
C SER A 11 8.98 -6.21 -10.81
N LEU A 12 8.31 -5.60 -9.82
CA LEU A 12 6.93 -5.12 -10.00
C LEU A 12 6.88 -3.95 -11.00
N GLY A 13 7.88 -3.07 -10.96
CA GLY A 13 8.01 -1.91 -11.81
C GLY A 13 8.77 -0.77 -11.14
N SER A 14 8.94 0.33 -11.89
CA SER A 14 9.37 1.61 -11.36
C SER A 14 8.34 2.19 -10.39
N ASN A 15 8.74 3.19 -9.59
CA ASN A 15 7.80 3.85 -8.68
C ASN A 15 6.60 4.45 -9.42
N GLU A 16 6.82 5.02 -10.60
CA GLU A 16 5.75 5.58 -11.45
C GLU A 16 4.79 4.50 -11.95
N GLU A 17 5.31 3.34 -12.37
CA GLU A 17 4.47 2.22 -12.79
C GLU A 17 3.64 1.66 -11.62
N VAL A 18 4.21 1.63 -10.41
CA VAL A 18 3.48 1.19 -9.22
C VAL A 18 2.43 2.21 -8.82
N LYS A 19 2.69 3.53 -8.91
CA LYS A 19 1.65 4.55 -8.68
C LYS A 19 0.46 4.36 -9.62
N ILE A 20 0.73 4.18 -10.92
CA ILE A 20 -0.31 3.94 -11.93
C ILE A 20 -1.12 2.67 -11.61
N LEU A 21 -0.45 1.61 -11.16
CA LEU A 21 -1.10 0.37 -10.73
C LEU A 21 -1.99 0.59 -9.50
N LEU A 22 -1.52 1.34 -8.50
CA LEU A 22 -2.30 1.61 -7.30
C LEU A 22 -3.51 2.51 -7.62
N ASP A 23 -3.35 3.50 -8.50
CA ASP A 23 -4.42 4.37 -8.99
C ASP A 23 -5.47 3.63 -9.82
N SER A 24 -5.12 2.50 -10.46
CA SER A 24 -6.06 1.70 -11.24
C SER A 24 -6.97 0.81 -10.38
N ILE A 25 -6.61 0.57 -9.11
CA ILE A 25 -7.37 -0.28 -8.19
C ILE A 25 -8.35 0.58 -7.39
N ASN A 26 -9.62 0.59 -7.81
CA ASN A 26 -10.69 1.40 -7.21
C ASN A 26 -10.89 1.21 -5.68
N GLN A 27 -10.46 0.07 -5.15
CA GLN A 27 -10.54 -0.27 -3.73
C GLN A 27 -9.46 0.44 -2.91
N ILE A 28 -8.36 0.87 -3.53
CA ILE A 28 -7.36 1.74 -2.93
C ILE A 28 -7.88 3.17 -3.04
N LYS A 29 -8.23 3.76 -1.90
CA LYS A 29 -8.87 5.09 -1.84
C LYS A 29 -7.87 6.22 -1.77
N ASP A 30 -6.70 5.94 -1.21
CA ASP A 30 -5.61 6.89 -1.07
C ASP A 30 -4.31 6.11 -0.87
N TRP A 31 -3.18 6.69 -1.27
CA TRP A 31 -1.87 6.10 -1.04
C TRP A 31 -0.82 7.17 -0.77
N ARG A 32 0.23 6.76 -0.06
CA ARG A 32 1.36 7.61 0.28
C ARG A 32 2.68 6.89 0.04
N TYR A 33 3.65 7.62 -0.52
CA TYR A 33 4.99 7.14 -0.79
C TYR A 33 6.00 7.92 0.08
N ASP A 34 6.56 7.27 1.10
CA ASP A 34 7.60 7.85 1.97
C ASP A 34 8.90 7.02 2.01
N SER A 35 8.90 5.82 1.41
CA SER A 35 10.06 4.92 1.43
C SER A 35 10.21 4.18 0.11
N MET A 36 11.45 3.92 -0.30
CA MET A 36 11.72 3.17 -1.53
C MET A 36 11.08 1.79 -1.47
N ASN A 37 10.43 1.41 -2.56
CA ASN A 37 9.76 0.11 -2.70
C ASN A 37 8.66 -0.16 -1.67
N ALA A 38 8.07 0.91 -1.11
CA ALA A 38 6.96 0.80 -0.17
C ALA A 38 5.95 1.94 -0.33
N PHE A 39 4.67 1.60 -0.21
CA PHE A 39 3.57 2.54 -0.12
C PHE A 39 2.75 2.24 1.14
N PHE A 40 2.17 3.30 1.71
CA PHE A 40 1.03 3.16 2.61
C PHE A 40 -0.25 3.30 1.81
N LEU A 41 -1.24 2.44 2.07
CA LEU A 41 -2.50 2.42 1.33
C LEU A 41 -3.68 2.59 2.29
N LYS A 42 -4.74 3.27 1.85
CA LYS A 42 -6.06 3.28 2.51
C LYS A 42 -7.05 2.47 1.71
N SER A 43 -7.73 1.54 2.39
CA SER A 43 -8.78 0.74 1.77
C SER A 43 -9.81 0.26 2.79
N SER A 44 -11.02 -0.03 2.32
CA SER A 44 -12.02 -0.79 3.07
C SER A 44 -11.94 -2.29 2.78
N SER A 45 -11.25 -2.69 1.71
CA SER A 45 -11.00 -4.09 1.35
C SER A 45 -10.00 -4.74 2.29
N ALA A 46 -10.05 -6.07 2.39
CA ALA A 46 -9.07 -6.86 3.14
C ALA A 46 -7.73 -6.97 2.38
N ALA A 47 -6.65 -7.28 3.11
CA ALA A 47 -5.32 -7.46 2.50
C ALA A 47 -5.30 -8.52 1.39
N GLU A 48 -6.06 -9.61 1.56
CA GLU A 48 -6.22 -10.69 0.58
C GLU A 48 -6.83 -10.17 -0.74
N GLU A 49 -7.94 -9.43 -0.65
CA GLU A 49 -8.60 -8.85 -1.82
C GLU A 49 -7.67 -7.87 -2.57
N LEU A 50 -6.93 -7.05 -1.83
CA LEU A 50 -5.93 -6.13 -2.40
C LEU A 50 -4.80 -6.88 -3.10
N ALA A 51 -4.32 -7.97 -2.51
CA ALA A 51 -3.30 -8.82 -3.13
C ALA A 51 -3.81 -9.46 -4.44
N ASP A 52 -5.03 -9.99 -4.44
CA ASP A 52 -5.63 -10.61 -5.62
C ASP A 52 -5.80 -9.60 -6.76
N MET A 53 -6.22 -8.36 -6.45
CA MET A 53 -6.33 -7.28 -7.44
C MET A 53 -4.97 -6.93 -8.04
N ILE A 54 -3.89 -6.86 -7.24
CA ILE A 54 -2.53 -6.61 -7.74
C ILE A 54 -2.06 -7.76 -8.62
N ILE A 55 -2.24 -9.02 -8.18
CA ILE A 55 -1.85 -10.22 -8.93
C ILE A 55 -2.58 -10.30 -10.27
N SER A 56 -3.88 -9.93 -10.30
CA SER A 56 -4.69 -9.96 -11.52
C SER A 56 -4.17 -9.02 -12.61
N GLN A 57 -3.54 -7.90 -12.25
CA GLN A 57 -2.97 -6.94 -13.18
C GLN A 57 -1.49 -7.20 -13.49
N LYS A 58 -0.74 -7.68 -12.48
CA LYS A 58 0.70 -7.93 -12.54
C LYS A 58 1.01 -9.31 -11.94
N PRO A 59 0.81 -10.41 -12.70
CA PRO A 59 1.14 -11.75 -12.23
C PRO A 59 2.67 -11.96 -12.13
N ASN A 60 3.10 -12.95 -11.35
CA ASN A 60 4.50 -13.38 -11.19
C ASN A 60 5.47 -12.33 -10.62
N VAL A 61 4.96 -11.36 -9.86
CA VAL A 61 5.75 -10.36 -9.15
C VAL A 61 5.80 -10.65 -7.65
N ARG A 62 6.80 -10.12 -6.95
CA ARG A 62 6.95 -10.30 -5.50
C ARG A 62 6.54 -9.01 -4.80
N PHE A 63 5.59 -9.10 -3.89
CA PHE A 63 5.16 -8.02 -3.03
C PHE A 63 4.62 -8.58 -1.72
N PHE A 64 4.43 -7.71 -0.74
CA PHE A 64 3.81 -8.02 0.52
C PHE A 64 2.86 -6.89 0.90
N ILE A 65 1.68 -7.23 1.38
CA ILE A 65 0.71 -6.28 1.90
C ILE A 65 0.18 -6.78 3.24
N THR A 66 0.15 -5.90 4.23
CA THR A 66 -0.44 -6.19 5.54
C THR A 66 -1.14 -4.98 6.10
N GLU A 67 -2.25 -5.23 6.80
CA GLU A 67 -2.94 -4.22 7.59
C GLU A 67 -2.01 -3.72 8.70
N ILE A 68 -1.99 -2.42 8.91
CA ILE A 68 -1.19 -1.77 9.94
C ILE A 68 -2.03 -1.67 11.21
N THR A 69 -1.65 -2.42 12.24
CA THR A 69 -2.32 -2.40 13.55
C THR A 69 -1.76 -1.29 14.47
N SER A 70 -2.23 -1.22 15.71
CA SER A 70 -1.77 -0.26 16.71
C SER A 70 -0.31 -0.45 17.15
N ASN A 71 0.25 -1.67 17.01
CA ASN A 71 1.65 -1.93 17.32
C ASN A 71 2.54 -1.60 16.12
N ARG A 72 2.86 -0.31 16.00
CA ARG A 72 3.68 0.24 14.91
C ARG A 72 4.60 1.32 15.44
N GLN A 73 5.83 1.38 14.93
CA GLN A 73 6.80 2.41 15.28
C GLN A 73 7.79 2.63 14.13
N GLY A 74 8.43 3.79 14.09
CA GLY A 74 9.48 4.08 13.11
C GLY A 74 9.90 5.55 13.10
N TRP A 75 10.66 5.91 12.06
CA TRP A 75 11.05 7.31 11.80
C TRP A 75 10.43 7.75 10.47
N LEU A 76 9.18 8.20 10.54
CA LEU A 76 8.44 8.75 9.40
C LEU A 76 8.12 10.23 9.65
N PRO A 77 7.90 11.03 8.58
CA PRO A 77 7.36 12.38 8.70
C PRO A 77 6.01 12.40 9.42
N ASN A 78 5.67 13.52 10.07
CA ASN A 78 4.42 13.67 10.80
C ASN A 78 3.20 13.42 9.90
N GLU A 79 3.23 13.87 8.66
CA GLU A 79 2.12 13.71 7.71
C GLU A 79 1.90 12.23 7.32
N ALA A 80 2.96 11.41 7.35
CA ALA A 80 2.83 9.97 7.17
C ALA A 80 2.17 9.33 8.38
N TRP A 81 2.53 9.75 9.60
CA TRP A 81 1.84 9.29 10.81
C TRP A 81 0.37 9.69 10.83
N GLU A 82 0.03 10.90 10.39
CA GLU A 82 -1.36 11.34 10.23
C GLU A 82 -2.10 10.49 9.18
N PHE A 83 -1.45 10.16 8.07
CA PHE A 83 -2.02 9.26 7.06
C PHE A 83 -2.36 7.88 7.65
N LEU A 84 -1.49 7.35 8.52
CA LEU A 84 -1.63 6.03 9.13
C LEU A 84 -2.69 5.95 10.22
N LYS A 85 -3.14 7.07 10.79
CA LYS A 85 -4.24 7.07 11.77
C LYS A 85 -5.49 6.50 11.13
N GLU A 86 -6.11 5.55 11.81
CA GLU A 86 -7.43 5.08 11.43
C GLU A 86 -8.40 6.26 11.49
N GLN A 87 -9.24 6.40 10.46
CA GLN A 87 -10.40 7.25 10.54
C GLN A 87 -11.54 6.38 11.05
N ASP A 88 -12.00 6.73 12.26
CA ASP A 88 -13.24 6.23 12.89
C ASP A 88 -14.45 6.41 11.96
#